data_AF-A0A2T7NGQ3-F1
#
_entry.id   AF-A0A2T7NGQ3-F1
#
_cell.length_a   1.000
_cell.length_b   1.000
_cell.length_c   1.000
_cell.angle_alpha   90.00
_cell.angle_beta   90.00
_cell.angle_gamma   90.00
#
_symmetry.space_group_name_H-M   'P 1'
#
loop_
_entity.id
_entity.type
_entity.pdbx_description
1 polymer ?
#
loop_
_entity_poly.entity_id
_entity_poly.type
_entity_poly.pdbx_seq_one_letter_code
_entity_poly.pdbx_strand_id
1 'polypeptide(L)'
;MTSGWGKRAASRIDRTQFGNDELLKTLGQQFNLDFASYDQWERKKPSRPPPPPKAKEQTLTFIASSCEKSEEARKTGLSFREKKLAVKQQEEEKRHLERITILELRIQTRSKTLQQYKKRWQELLEENIQLKNEIEGNEANTHDGVKNLLRKYERYRGGIASLNANFFKEQDEAQRNLQSTKLRVQNQIKALEQQVKDVDERLQMKQDELQVLLSYKDKEYPVKAMLITKLQKEIEVLQSSNQEEVEELQHIISTALGKYEKERIRVDNDITRNVTEEAVGLMHPSLKDMALQNMVMKKEIDFHRKQQVFLQDRNMELQQEVENMLRNPLTNTRLQMFPEFFPSKIKCTPDMDMVLDIPIQQWLPI
;
A
#
# COMPACT_ATOMS: atom_id res chain seq x y z
N MET A 1 56.73 -25.23 67.37
CA MET A 1 55.53 -24.52 67.87
C MET A 1 54.48 -24.46 66.75
N THR A 2 53.21 -24.21 67.09
CA THR A 2 52.06 -24.45 66.21
C THR A 2 51.83 -23.37 65.15
N SER A 3 52.00 -23.71 63.87
CA SER A 3 51.55 -22.88 62.75
C SER A 3 50.01 -22.89 62.67
N GLY A 4 49.38 -21.82 63.14
CA GLY A 4 47.92 -21.71 63.25
C GLY A 4 47.18 -21.93 61.92
N TRP A 5 46.07 -22.68 61.98
CA TRP A 5 45.26 -23.14 60.85
C TRP A 5 44.97 -22.07 59.79
N GLY A 6 44.64 -20.84 60.21
CA GLY A 6 44.29 -19.74 59.30
C GLY A 6 45.34 -19.44 58.23
N LYS A 7 46.64 -19.61 58.51
CA LYS A 7 47.70 -19.40 57.51
C LYS A 7 47.72 -20.47 56.39
N ARG A 8 47.16 -21.67 56.62
CA ARG A 8 47.03 -22.73 55.62
C ARG A 8 45.71 -22.69 54.85
N ALA A 9 44.71 -21.97 55.36
CA ALA A 9 43.45 -21.72 54.65
C ALA A 9 43.60 -20.59 53.62
N ALA A 10 44.21 -19.46 54.00
CA ALA A 10 44.41 -18.32 53.10
C ALA A 10 45.32 -18.64 51.90
N SER A 11 46.24 -19.60 52.02
CA SER A 11 47.15 -20.03 50.95
C SER A 11 46.56 -21.09 49.99
N ARG A 12 45.25 -21.33 50.03
CA ARG A 12 44.56 -22.33 49.19
C ARG A 12 43.58 -21.75 48.17
N ILE A 13 43.37 -20.43 48.17
CA ILE A 13 42.50 -19.75 47.19
C ILE A 13 43.41 -18.98 46.24
N ASP A 14 43.54 -19.49 45.01
CA ASP A 14 44.29 -18.79 43.97
C ASP A 14 43.48 -17.60 43.45
N ARG A 15 43.90 -16.39 43.83
CA ARG A 15 43.21 -15.14 43.50
C ARG A 15 43.12 -14.86 42.01
N THR A 16 43.95 -15.48 41.18
CA THR A 16 43.91 -15.31 39.71
C THR A 16 42.59 -15.79 39.10
N GLN A 17 41.93 -16.78 39.72
CA GLN A 17 40.72 -17.41 39.20
C GLN A 17 39.51 -16.46 39.14
N PHE A 18 39.45 -15.45 40.00
CA PHE A 18 38.34 -14.49 40.08
C PHE A 18 38.55 -13.23 39.23
N GLY A 19 39.75 -13.01 38.69
CA GLY A 19 40.07 -11.82 37.88
C GLY A 19 39.37 -11.78 36.50
N ASN A 20 38.80 -12.90 36.07
CA ASN A 20 38.13 -13.06 34.77
C ASN A 20 36.62 -13.31 34.87
N ASP A 21 36.04 -13.30 36.07
CA ASP A 21 34.61 -13.54 36.26
C ASP A 21 33.77 -12.30 35.82
N GLU A 22 33.00 -12.46 34.73
CA GLU A 22 32.22 -11.38 34.12
C GLU A 22 31.07 -10.90 35.02
N LEU A 23 30.54 -11.76 35.90
CA LEU A 23 29.53 -11.39 36.90
C LEU A 23 30.12 -10.45 37.96
N LEU A 24 31.35 -10.70 38.40
CA LEU A 24 32.03 -9.81 39.35
C LEU A 24 32.42 -8.47 38.71
N LYS A 25 32.75 -8.45 37.41
CA LYS A 25 33.05 -7.21 36.66
C LYS A 25 31.79 -6.35 36.45
N THR A 26 30.67 -6.95 36.06
CA THR A 26 29.39 -6.23 35.91
C THR A 26 28.86 -5.71 37.25
N LEU A 27 28.97 -6.48 38.33
CA LEU A 27 28.65 -6.00 39.69
C LEU A 27 29.60 -4.88 40.15
N GLY A 28 30.91 -4.99 39.90
CA GLY A 28 31.89 -3.94 40.23
C GLY A 28 31.57 -2.60 39.56
N GLN A 29 31.20 -2.64 38.27
CA GLN A 29 30.78 -1.46 37.51
C GLN A 29 29.45 -0.86 38.01
N GLN A 30 28.48 -1.69 38.41
CA GLN A 30 27.19 -1.20 38.94
C GLN A 30 27.31 -0.51 40.31
N PHE A 31 28.33 -0.84 41.11
CA PHE A 31 28.48 -0.34 42.48
C PHE A 31 29.71 0.56 42.72
N ASN A 32 30.53 0.83 41.70
CA ASN A 32 31.78 1.62 41.81
C ASN A 32 32.72 1.08 42.92
N LEU A 33 32.86 -0.24 43.00
CA LEU A 33 33.72 -0.93 43.96
C LEU A 33 34.79 -1.75 43.24
N ASP A 34 36.06 -1.35 43.39
CA ASP A 34 37.20 -2.12 42.89
C ASP A 34 37.58 -3.21 43.90
N PHE A 35 37.20 -4.44 43.60
CA PHE A 35 37.50 -5.62 44.42
C PHE A 35 39.01 -5.94 44.51
N ALA A 36 39.87 -5.32 43.71
CA ALA A 36 41.33 -5.44 43.84
C ALA A 36 41.87 -4.74 45.11
N SER A 37 41.23 -3.66 45.57
CA SER A 37 41.70 -2.83 46.71
C SER A 37 41.11 -3.24 48.07
N TYR A 38 40.71 -4.50 48.23
CA TYR A 38 40.18 -4.99 49.51
C TYR A 38 41.29 -5.22 50.55
N ASP A 39 41.65 -4.14 51.25
CA ASP A 39 42.63 -4.14 52.33
C ASP A 39 42.30 -5.19 53.40
N GLN A 40 43.33 -5.92 53.83
CA GLN A 40 43.15 -6.92 54.88
C GLN A 40 42.91 -6.24 56.22
N TRP A 41 41.95 -6.76 56.99
CA TRP A 41 41.62 -6.25 58.33
C TRP A 41 42.76 -6.53 59.31
N GLU A 42 43.76 -5.65 59.33
CA GLU A 42 44.81 -5.66 60.34
C GLU A 42 44.22 -5.43 61.73
N ARG A 43 44.36 -6.43 62.61
CA ARG A 43 44.08 -6.25 64.03
C ARG A 43 45.10 -5.30 64.62
N LYS A 44 44.73 -4.02 64.75
CA LYS A 44 45.49 -3.03 65.55
C LYS A 44 45.84 -3.66 66.90
N LYS A 45 47.13 -3.85 67.17
CA LYS A 45 47.61 -4.43 68.42
C LYS A 45 47.20 -3.49 69.56
N PRO A 46 46.65 -3.99 70.69
CA PRO A 46 46.32 -3.12 71.82
C PRO A 46 47.61 -2.47 72.33
N SER A 47 47.65 -1.14 72.30
CA SER A 47 48.72 -0.38 72.94
C SER A 47 48.63 -0.61 74.44
N ARG A 48 49.61 -1.29 75.03
CA ARG A 48 49.70 -1.37 76.49
C ARG A 48 50.05 0.04 77.02
N PRO A 49 49.34 0.57 78.03
CA PRO A 49 49.81 1.75 78.72
C PRO A 49 51.20 1.48 79.32
N PRO A 50 52.08 2.49 79.41
CA PRO A 50 53.41 2.32 80.00
C PRO A 50 53.29 1.90 81.48
N PRO A 51 54.25 1.11 82.01
CA PRO A 51 54.29 0.81 83.43
C PRO A 51 54.46 2.10 84.25
N PRO A 52 53.90 2.18 85.47
CA PRO A 52 54.01 3.37 86.30
C PRO A 52 55.48 3.71 86.58
N PRO A 53 55.83 5.01 86.65
CA PRO A 53 57.20 5.42 86.92
C PRO A 53 57.65 4.89 88.29
N LYS A 54 58.80 4.19 88.31
CA LYS A 54 59.43 3.75 89.56
C LYS A 54 59.61 4.97 90.46
N ALA A 55 59.09 4.89 91.68
CA ALA A 55 59.30 5.94 92.67
C ALA A 55 60.81 6.14 92.87
N LYS A 56 61.31 7.36 92.65
CA LYS A 56 62.69 7.71 93.00
C LYS A 56 62.79 7.67 94.52
N GLU A 57 63.69 6.85 95.02
CA GLU A 57 64.06 6.83 96.43
C GLU A 57 64.60 8.21 96.81
N GLN A 58 63.82 9.00 97.55
CA GLN A 58 64.32 10.23 98.15
C GLN A 58 65.10 9.86 99.40
N THR A 59 66.39 9.60 99.20
CA THR A 59 67.37 9.36 100.26
C THR A 59 67.28 10.45 101.31
N LEU A 60 66.94 10.07 102.54
CA LEU A 60 66.91 10.99 103.68
C LEU A 60 68.35 11.36 104.09
N THR A 61 68.88 12.42 103.48
CA THR A 61 70.18 12.99 103.85
C THR A 61 70.08 13.65 105.22
N PHE A 62 70.48 12.90 106.26
CA PHE A 62 70.70 13.44 107.60
C PHE A 62 71.77 14.54 107.54
N ILE A 63 71.36 15.80 107.76
CA ILE A 63 72.29 16.89 108.05
C ILE A 63 72.32 17.05 109.57
N ALA A 64 73.34 16.48 110.20
CA ALA A 64 73.64 16.74 111.61
C ALA A 64 74.43 18.05 111.72
N SER A 65 73.76 19.14 112.09
CA SER A 65 74.43 20.35 112.58
C SER A 65 74.72 20.24 114.08
N SER A 66 75.87 20.75 114.51
CA SER A 66 76.42 20.46 115.84
C SER A 66 75.64 21.10 116.98
N CYS A 67 75.66 20.45 118.15
CA CYS A 67 75.28 21.06 119.41
C CYS A 67 76.47 21.83 119.98
N GLU A 68 76.42 23.16 119.93
CA GLU A 68 77.38 24.00 120.64
C GLU A 68 77.04 24.01 122.13
N LYS A 69 78.03 23.67 122.96
CA LYS A 69 78.01 23.85 124.41
C LYS A 69 79.06 24.88 124.80
N SER A 70 78.66 25.84 125.63
CA SER A 70 79.56 26.61 126.48
C SER A 70 79.10 26.51 127.94
N GLU A 71 79.90 25.81 128.74
CA GLU A 71 79.97 25.97 130.19
C GLU A 71 81.01 27.12 130.42
N GLU A 72 81.12 27.88 131.52
CA GLU A 72 80.85 27.71 132.96
C GLU A 72 80.38 29.07 133.56
N ALA A 73 79.60 29.27 134.63
CA ALA A 73 79.26 28.54 135.86
C ALA A 73 80.08 28.92 137.13
N ARG A 74 79.61 29.92 137.91
CA ARG A 74 79.81 30.20 139.38
C ARG A 74 79.23 31.59 139.72
N LYS A 75 78.58 31.91 140.85
CA LYS A 75 78.20 31.30 142.16
C LYS A 75 76.82 31.92 142.55
N THR A 76 75.98 31.51 143.53
CA THR A 76 75.63 30.31 144.35
C THR A 76 74.30 30.66 145.07
N GLY A 77 73.44 29.75 145.54
CA GLY A 77 73.45 28.29 145.50
C GLY A 77 72.27 27.71 146.30
N LEU A 78 71.76 26.53 145.91
CA LEU A 78 70.72 25.73 146.59
C LEU A 78 70.92 24.23 146.25
N SER A 79 70.09 23.34 146.82
CA SER A 79 70.42 21.93 147.08
C SER A 79 70.66 21.02 145.85
N PHE A 80 71.46 19.97 146.08
CA PHE A 80 71.93 19.02 145.06
C PHE A 80 70.88 17.94 144.68
N ARG A 81 69.87 17.72 145.54
CA ARG A 81 68.90 16.61 145.41
C ARG A 81 67.79 16.91 144.39
N GLU A 82 67.32 18.15 144.34
CA GLU A 82 66.21 18.58 143.48
C GLU A 82 66.60 18.57 142.00
N LYS A 83 67.81 19.03 141.66
CA LYS A 83 68.34 19.02 140.28
C LYS A 83 68.35 17.63 139.65
N LYS A 84 68.60 16.57 140.44
CA LYS A 84 68.64 15.18 139.95
C LYS A 84 67.24 14.58 139.71
N LEU A 85 66.21 15.10 140.38
CA LEU A 85 64.80 14.76 140.10
C LEU A 85 64.29 15.53 138.88
N ALA A 86 64.56 16.83 138.81
CA ALA A 86 64.18 17.68 137.68
C ALA A 86 64.75 17.16 136.34
N VAL A 87 66.03 16.75 136.30
CA VAL A 87 66.64 16.17 135.09
C VAL A 87 65.95 14.85 134.69
N LYS A 88 65.58 13.98 135.64
CA LYS A 88 64.83 12.76 135.34
C LYS A 88 63.43 13.04 134.78
N GLN A 89 62.69 13.96 135.40
CA GLN A 89 61.38 14.37 134.92
C GLN A 89 61.49 14.97 133.51
N GLN A 90 62.49 15.81 133.26
CA GLN A 90 62.76 16.37 131.93
C GLN A 90 63.18 15.32 130.89
N GLU A 91 63.84 14.22 131.28
CA GLU A 91 64.09 13.07 130.38
C GLU A 91 62.82 12.25 130.11
N GLU A 92 61.96 12.05 131.10
CA GLU A 92 60.69 11.34 130.95
C GLU A 92 59.68 12.16 130.11
N GLU A 93 59.63 13.48 130.29
CA GLU A 93 58.91 14.44 129.45
C GLU A 93 59.42 14.42 128.00
N LYS A 94 60.74 14.41 127.78
CA LYS A 94 61.32 14.26 126.42
C LYS A 94 60.87 12.95 125.76
N ARG A 95 60.97 11.82 126.47
CA ARG A 95 60.48 10.51 125.97
C ARG A 95 58.97 10.48 125.72
N HIS A 96 58.20 11.25 126.48
CA HIS A 96 56.76 11.42 126.29
C HIS A 96 56.46 12.26 125.04
N LEU A 97 57.20 13.35 124.81
CA LEU A 97 57.10 14.20 123.63
C LEU A 97 57.59 13.47 122.35
N GLU A 98 58.65 12.68 122.44
CA GLU A 98 59.10 11.75 121.38
C GLU A 98 57.99 10.74 121.04
N ARG A 99 57.32 10.17 122.06
CA ARG A 99 56.19 9.26 121.85
C ARG A 99 54.98 9.95 121.23
N ILE A 100 54.65 11.16 121.67
CA ILE A 100 53.57 11.98 121.08
C ILE A 100 53.88 12.28 119.61
N THR A 101 55.05 12.82 119.30
CA THR A 101 55.43 13.18 117.91
C THR A 101 55.50 11.96 116.99
N ILE A 102 55.95 10.79 117.47
CA ILE A 102 55.87 9.52 116.73
C ILE A 102 54.41 9.10 116.47
N LEU A 103 53.52 9.26 117.45
CA LEU A 103 52.09 8.97 117.28
C LEU A 103 51.41 9.97 116.32
N GLU A 104 51.74 11.26 116.41
CA GLU A 104 51.28 12.30 115.48
C GLU A 104 51.74 12.02 114.05
N LEU A 105 53.02 11.70 113.84
CA LEU A 105 53.54 11.29 112.53
C LEU A 105 52.81 10.05 111.99
N ARG A 106 52.49 9.08 112.85
CA ARG A 106 51.72 7.88 112.49
C ARG A 106 50.27 8.21 112.13
N ILE A 107 49.62 9.13 112.86
CA ILE A 107 48.27 9.64 112.58
C ILE A 107 48.25 10.43 111.27
N GLN A 108 49.18 11.36 111.07
CA GLN A 108 49.33 12.12 109.82
C GLN A 108 49.57 11.21 108.62
N THR A 109 50.44 10.21 108.76
CA THR A 109 50.71 9.23 107.70
C THR A 109 49.46 8.40 107.38
N ARG A 110 48.74 7.93 108.40
CA ARG A 110 47.48 7.19 108.19
C ARG A 110 46.39 8.06 107.57
N SER A 111 46.26 9.31 108.00
CA SER A 111 45.35 10.30 107.39
C SER A 111 45.67 10.53 105.92
N LYS A 112 46.95 10.74 105.56
CA LYS A 112 47.41 10.85 104.17
C LYS A 112 47.08 9.60 103.35
N THR A 113 47.29 8.39 103.88
CA THR A 113 46.89 7.15 103.17
C THR A 113 45.37 7.02 103.00
N LEU A 114 44.57 7.44 103.99
CA LEU A 114 43.11 7.42 103.90
C LEU A 114 42.60 8.43 102.86
N GLN A 115 43.21 9.61 102.78
CA GLN A 115 42.95 10.57 101.70
C GLN A 115 43.32 10.02 100.32
N GLN A 116 44.44 9.30 100.20
CA GLN A 116 44.84 8.62 98.96
C GLN A 116 43.84 7.51 98.57
N TYR A 117 43.39 6.68 99.50
CA TYR A 117 42.34 5.68 99.25
C TYR A 117 41.02 6.33 98.85
N LYS A 118 40.62 7.44 99.49
CA LYS A 118 39.40 8.18 99.11
C LYS A 118 39.51 8.73 97.68
N LYS A 119 40.64 9.32 97.30
CA LYS A 119 40.89 9.77 95.92
C LYS A 119 40.84 8.59 94.94
N ARG A 120 41.56 7.50 95.19
CA ARG A 120 41.55 6.33 94.29
C ARG A 120 40.18 5.67 94.17
N TRP A 121 39.36 5.71 95.22
CA TRP A 121 37.96 5.27 95.17
C TRP A 121 37.10 6.18 94.28
N GLN A 122 37.29 7.51 94.33
CA GLN A 122 36.62 8.45 93.42
C GLN A 122 37.06 8.23 91.96
N GLU A 123 38.37 8.12 91.71
CA GLU A 123 38.93 7.78 90.39
C GLU A 123 38.32 6.48 89.84
N LEU A 124 38.28 5.40 90.65
CA LEU A 124 37.68 4.12 90.24
C LEU A 124 36.17 4.20 89.97
N LEU A 125 35.45 5.07 90.69
CA LEU A 125 34.03 5.29 90.47
C LEU A 125 33.77 6.07 89.17
N GLU A 126 34.59 7.08 88.89
CA GLU A 126 34.57 7.85 87.64
C GLU A 126 34.97 6.97 86.44
N GLU A 127 36.06 6.19 86.55
CA GLU A 127 36.47 5.16 85.57
C GLU A 127 35.31 4.17 85.30
N ASN A 128 34.62 3.70 86.33
CA ASN A 128 33.52 2.74 86.17
C ASN A 128 32.27 3.35 85.51
N ILE A 129 31.91 4.59 85.85
CA ILE A 129 30.81 5.33 85.21
C ILE A 129 31.12 5.61 83.74
N GLN A 130 32.36 5.99 83.41
CA GLN A 130 32.80 6.19 82.03
C GLN A 130 32.70 4.88 81.23
N LEU A 131 33.25 3.77 81.74
CA LEU A 131 33.17 2.46 81.11
C LEU A 131 31.71 1.99 80.92
N LYS A 132 30.83 2.24 81.89
CA LYS A 132 29.39 1.94 81.75
C LYS A 132 28.77 2.72 80.58
N ASN A 133 28.99 4.03 80.53
CA ASN A 133 28.45 4.89 79.48
C ASN A 133 29.02 4.53 78.10
N GLU A 134 30.30 4.14 78.02
CA GLU A 134 30.92 3.62 76.79
C GLU A 134 30.29 2.29 76.35
N ILE A 135 30.02 1.36 77.27
CA ILE A 135 29.34 0.10 76.95
C ILE A 135 27.92 0.35 76.46
N GLU A 136 27.11 1.12 77.21
CA GLU A 136 25.73 1.44 76.83
C GLU A 136 25.65 2.21 75.50
N GLY A 137 26.58 3.13 75.25
CA GLY A 137 26.69 3.85 73.97
C GLY A 137 27.10 2.96 72.80
N ASN A 138 28.05 2.04 72.99
CA ASN A 138 28.46 1.08 71.96
C ASN A 138 27.36 0.04 71.68
N GLU A 139 26.64 -0.41 72.71
CA GLU A 139 25.49 -1.32 72.57
C GLU A 139 24.34 -0.63 71.82
N ALA A 140 23.97 0.60 72.17
CA ALA A 140 22.97 1.37 71.44
C ALA A 140 23.35 1.57 69.96
N ASN A 141 24.60 1.99 69.68
CA ASN A 141 25.10 2.19 68.32
C ASN A 141 25.10 0.91 67.48
N THR A 142 25.52 -0.22 68.06
CA THR A 142 25.53 -1.52 67.36
C THR A 142 24.13 -2.08 67.18
N HIS A 143 23.25 -1.93 68.17
CA HIS A 143 21.83 -2.31 68.08
C HIS A 143 21.10 -1.53 66.98
N ASP A 144 21.23 -0.20 66.92
CA ASP A 144 20.60 0.60 65.86
C ASP A 144 21.26 0.33 64.49
N GLY A 145 22.55 -0.02 64.43
CA GLY A 145 23.20 -0.54 63.23
C GLY A 145 22.54 -1.84 62.72
N VAL A 146 22.35 -2.83 63.59
CA VAL A 146 21.68 -4.11 63.27
C VAL A 146 20.21 -3.88 62.87
N LYS A 147 19.46 -3.07 63.61
CA LYS A 147 18.06 -2.70 63.34
C LYS A 147 17.89 -2.00 62.00
N ASN A 148 18.81 -1.11 61.62
CA ASN A 148 18.80 -0.47 60.31
C ASN A 148 19.19 -1.45 59.19
N LEU A 149 20.06 -2.43 59.45
CA LEU A 149 20.39 -3.50 58.51
C LEU A 149 19.21 -4.47 58.30
N LEU A 150 18.53 -4.89 59.36
CA LEU A 150 17.31 -5.71 59.30
C LEU A 150 16.22 -5.01 58.46
N ARG A 151 15.95 -3.72 58.72
CA ARG A 151 15.01 -2.91 57.92
C ARG A 151 15.38 -2.82 56.44
N LYS A 152 16.66 -2.88 56.08
CA LYS A 152 17.09 -2.99 54.67
C LYS A 152 16.75 -4.37 54.10
N TYR A 153 17.06 -5.45 54.81
CA TYR A 153 16.72 -6.82 54.38
C TYR A 153 15.20 -7.05 54.26
N GLU A 154 14.38 -6.50 55.16
CA GLU A 154 12.92 -6.52 55.06
C GLU A 154 12.42 -5.84 53.77
N ARG A 155 12.95 -4.65 53.46
CA ARG A 155 12.65 -3.92 52.23
C ARG A 155 13.10 -4.69 50.99
N TYR A 156 14.29 -5.28 50.98
CA TYR A 156 14.76 -6.10 49.86
C TYR A 156 13.90 -7.36 49.69
N ARG A 157 13.53 -8.04 50.78
CA ARG A 157 12.63 -9.21 50.75
C ARG A 157 11.24 -8.84 50.19
N GLY A 158 10.67 -7.71 50.61
CA GLY A 158 9.41 -7.19 50.07
C GLY A 158 9.53 -6.81 48.59
N GLY A 159 10.61 -6.14 48.20
CA GLY A 159 10.90 -5.80 46.80
C GLY A 159 11.02 -7.03 45.90
N ILE A 160 11.77 -8.05 46.33
CA ILE A 160 11.92 -9.33 45.61
C ILE A 160 10.57 -10.06 45.51
N ALA A 161 9.77 -10.08 46.58
CA ALA A 161 8.44 -10.70 46.54
C ALA A 161 7.50 -10.02 45.54
N SER A 162 7.44 -8.69 45.53
CA SER A 162 6.66 -7.91 44.57
C SER A 162 7.17 -8.05 43.13
N LEU A 163 8.50 -8.05 42.95
CA LEU A 163 9.14 -8.23 41.64
C LEU A 163 8.83 -9.62 41.06
N ASN A 164 8.99 -10.68 41.83
CA ASN A 164 8.63 -12.04 41.43
C ASN A 164 7.13 -12.15 41.13
N ALA A 165 6.27 -11.55 41.94
CA ALA A 165 4.82 -11.54 41.72
C ALA A 165 4.40 -10.77 40.44
N ASN A 166 5.20 -9.80 39.99
CA ASN A 166 4.99 -9.14 38.70
C ASN A 166 5.55 -9.97 37.54
N PHE A 167 6.77 -10.52 37.65
CA PHE A 167 7.32 -11.42 36.63
C PHE A 167 6.41 -12.62 36.35
N PHE A 168 5.81 -13.24 37.38
CA PHE A 168 4.85 -14.34 37.16
C PHE A 168 3.58 -13.88 36.43
N LYS A 169 3.07 -12.66 36.66
CA LYS A 169 1.94 -12.10 35.89
C LYS A 169 2.31 -11.81 34.45
N GLU A 170 3.46 -11.17 34.23
CA GLU A 170 3.98 -10.85 32.90
C GLU A 170 4.23 -12.13 32.08
N GLN A 171 4.76 -13.19 32.71
CA GLN A 171 4.91 -14.52 32.12
C GLN A 171 3.55 -15.14 31.76
N ASP A 172 2.59 -15.11 32.68
CA ASP A 172 1.23 -15.59 32.48
C ASP A 172 0.51 -14.86 31.33
N GLU A 173 0.63 -13.53 31.28
CA GLU A 173 0.04 -12.68 30.24
C GLU A 173 0.71 -12.90 28.89
N ALA A 174 2.04 -12.99 28.83
CA ALA A 174 2.77 -13.35 27.63
C ALA A 174 2.36 -14.75 27.12
N GLN A 175 2.18 -15.72 28.01
CA GLN A 175 1.74 -17.07 27.66
C GLN A 175 0.29 -17.10 27.14
N ARG A 176 -0.64 -16.36 27.77
CA ARG A 176 -2.02 -16.19 27.28
C ARG A 176 -2.04 -15.51 25.91
N ASN A 177 -1.25 -14.46 25.72
CA ASN A 177 -1.14 -13.74 24.45
C ASN A 177 -0.56 -14.64 23.34
N LEU A 178 0.44 -15.47 23.65
CA LEU A 178 1.00 -16.46 22.73
C LEU A 178 -0.04 -17.54 22.35
N GLN A 179 -0.82 -18.03 23.31
CA GLN A 179 -1.89 -19.01 23.03
C GLN A 179 -3.03 -18.40 22.19
N SER A 180 -3.46 -17.18 22.51
CA SER A 180 -4.50 -16.44 21.78
C SER A 180 -4.08 -16.13 20.34
N THR A 181 -2.86 -15.62 20.15
CA THR A 181 -2.32 -15.34 18.81
C THR A 181 -2.11 -16.63 18.00
N LYS A 182 -1.64 -17.72 18.62
CA LYS A 182 -1.55 -19.04 17.98
C LYS A 182 -2.92 -19.56 17.53
N LEU A 183 -3.95 -19.48 18.37
CA LEU A 183 -5.31 -19.88 18.01
C LEU A 183 -5.85 -19.04 16.84
N ARG A 184 -5.68 -17.71 16.90
CA ARG A 184 -6.10 -16.80 15.82
C ARG A 184 -5.43 -17.15 14.49
N VAL A 185 -4.10 -17.35 14.49
CA VAL A 185 -3.34 -17.72 13.30
C VAL A 185 -3.76 -19.10 12.78
N GLN A 186 -3.97 -20.10 13.65
CA GLN A 186 -4.47 -21.41 13.24
C GLN A 186 -5.87 -21.35 12.60
N ASN A 187 -6.76 -20.48 13.09
CA ASN A 187 -8.08 -20.28 12.50
C ASN A 187 -7.98 -19.53 11.16
N GLN A 188 -7.08 -18.55 11.03
CA GLN A 188 -6.81 -17.88 9.76
C GLN A 188 -6.21 -18.83 8.71
N ILE A 189 -5.27 -19.71 9.10
CA ILE A 189 -4.72 -20.74 8.22
C ILE A 189 -5.82 -21.69 7.74
N LYS A 190 -6.66 -22.22 8.64
CA LYS A 190 -7.80 -23.09 8.26
C LYS A 190 -8.78 -22.42 7.30
N ALA A 191 -9.07 -21.13 7.51
CA ALA A 191 -9.95 -20.38 6.62
C ALA A 191 -9.33 -20.19 5.22
N LEU A 192 -8.00 -19.97 5.14
CA LEU A 192 -7.27 -19.93 3.87
C LEU A 192 -7.19 -21.31 3.20
N GLU A 193 -6.96 -22.38 3.96
CA GLU A 193 -6.99 -23.77 3.47
C GLU A 193 -8.37 -24.16 2.90
N GLN A 194 -9.46 -23.62 3.46
CA GLN A 194 -10.81 -23.77 2.91
C GLN A 194 -10.97 -22.94 1.63
N GLN A 195 -10.58 -21.66 1.63
CA GLN A 195 -10.65 -20.81 0.44
C GLN A 195 -9.83 -21.33 -0.75
N VAL A 196 -8.68 -21.97 -0.50
CA VAL A 196 -7.90 -22.64 -1.55
C VAL A 196 -8.68 -23.83 -2.14
N LYS A 197 -9.26 -24.70 -1.31
CA LYS A 197 -10.08 -25.83 -1.78
C LYS A 197 -11.32 -25.38 -2.56
N ASP A 198 -12.04 -24.39 -2.05
CA ASP A 198 -13.17 -23.75 -2.73
C ASP A 198 -12.80 -23.21 -4.12
N VAL A 199 -11.56 -22.76 -4.32
CA VAL A 199 -11.03 -22.25 -5.60
C VAL A 199 -10.56 -23.41 -6.49
N ASP A 200 -9.87 -24.41 -5.95
CA ASP A 200 -9.42 -25.59 -6.68
C ASP A 200 -10.62 -26.41 -7.22
N GLU A 201 -11.68 -26.58 -6.42
CA GLU A 201 -12.92 -27.24 -6.85
C GLU A 201 -13.62 -26.46 -7.99
N ARG A 202 -13.65 -25.13 -7.91
CA ARG A 202 -14.18 -24.27 -8.98
C ARG A 202 -13.31 -24.32 -10.24
N LEU A 203 -11.99 -24.37 -10.08
CA LEU A 203 -11.04 -24.49 -11.18
C LEU A 203 -11.23 -25.83 -11.90
N GLN A 204 -11.36 -26.94 -11.15
CA GLN A 204 -11.65 -28.25 -11.73
C GLN A 204 -12.99 -28.25 -12.47
N MET A 205 -14.08 -27.73 -11.89
CA MET A 205 -15.37 -27.62 -12.59
C MET A 205 -15.26 -26.82 -13.91
N LYS A 206 -14.48 -25.72 -13.93
CA LYS A 206 -14.26 -24.95 -15.16
C LYS A 206 -13.32 -25.62 -16.16
N GLN A 207 -12.40 -26.46 -15.71
CA GLN A 207 -11.58 -27.29 -16.57
C GLN A 207 -12.39 -28.44 -17.19
N ASP A 208 -13.32 -29.03 -16.44
CA ASP A 208 -14.26 -30.05 -16.92
C ASP A 208 -15.28 -29.46 -17.92
N GLU A 209 -15.86 -28.29 -17.63
CA GLU A 209 -16.68 -27.52 -18.60
C GLU A 209 -15.90 -27.25 -19.89
N LEU A 210 -14.64 -26.80 -19.79
CA LEU A 210 -13.78 -26.56 -20.94
C LEU A 210 -13.49 -27.84 -21.73
N GLN A 211 -13.28 -28.98 -21.06
CA GLN A 211 -13.08 -30.28 -21.71
C GLN A 211 -14.33 -30.75 -22.47
N VAL A 212 -15.53 -30.54 -21.91
CA VAL A 212 -16.81 -30.80 -22.60
C VAL A 212 -16.96 -29.90 -23.84
N LEU A 213 -16.69 -28.60 -23.69
CA LEU A 213 -16.74 -27.64 -24.81
C LEU A 213 -15.71 -27.96 -25.91
N LEU A 214 -14.50 -28.39 -25.54
CA LEU A 214 -13.47 -28.83 -26.48
C LEU A 214 -13.91 -30.10 -27.24
N SER A 215 -14.44 -31.09 -26.53
CA SER A 215 -14.97 -32.31 -27.15
C SER A 215 -16.18 -32.02 -28.06
N TYR A 216 -17.00 -31.02 -27.75
CA TYR A 216 -18.05 -30.55 -28.65
C TYR A 216 -17.46 -29.89 -29.90
N LYS A 217 -16.55 -28.92 -29.72
CA LYS A 217 -15.89 -28.18 -30.82
C LYS A 217 -15.16 -29.09 -31.80
N ASP A 218 -14.48 -30.12 -31.31
CA ASP A 218 -13.56 -30.93 -32.13
C ASP A 218 -14.17 -32.25 -32.64
N LYS A 219 -15.31 -32.70 -32.11
CA LYS A 219 -15.99 -33.95 -32.54
C LYS A 219 -17.43 -33.73 -33.01
N GLU A 220 -18.28 -33.15 -32.16
CA GLU A 220 -19.71 -32.99 -32.43
C GLU A 220 -19.97 -31.92 -33.50
N TYR A 221 -19.30 -30.77 -33.38
CA TYR A 221 -19.53 -29.61 -34.24
C TYR A 221 -19.16 -29.85 -35.71
N PRO A 222 -18.01 -30.47 -36.07
CA PRO A 222 -17.69 -30.77 -37.47
C PRO A 222 -18.69 -31.73 -38.12
N VAL A 223 -19.17 -32.74 -37.38
CA VAL A 223 -20.19 -33.69 -37.85
C VAL A 223 -21.53 -32.99 -38.07
N LYS A 224 -21.94 -32.09 -37.16
CA LYS A 224 -23.17 -31.31 -37.29
C LYS A 224 -23.09 -30.28 -38.41
N ALA A 225 -21.96 -29.62 -38.59
CA ALA A 225 -21.70 -28.73 -39.72
C ALA A 225 -21.76 -29.49 -41.06
N MET A 226 -21.12 -30.66 -41.15
CA MET A 226 -21.21 -31.54 -42.32
C MET A 226 -22.66 -31.93 -42.62
N LEU A 227 -23.42 -32.36 -41.60
CA LEU A 227 -24.84 -32.72 -41.77
C LEU A 227 -25.69 -31.53 -42.25
N ILE A 228 -25.46 -30.32 -41.73
CA ILE A 228 -26.12 -29.09 -42.20
C ILE A 228 -25.81 -28.84 -43.68
N THR A 229 -24.53 -28.91 -44.09
CA THR A 229 -24.17 -28.72 -45.51
C THR A 229 -24.70 -29.83 -46.43
N LYS A 230 -24.93 -31.05 -45.92
CA LYS A 230 -25.62 -32.10 -46.68
C LYS A 230 -27.09 -31.74 -46.89
N LEU A 231 -27.79 -31.36 -45.82
CA LEU A 231 -29.21 -31.00 -45.87
C LEU A 231 -29.46 -29.74 -46.72
N GLN A 232 -28.54 -28.76 -46.71
CA GLN A 232 -28.60 -27.60 -47.61
C GLN A 232 -28.53 -28.02 -49.09
N LYS A 233 -27.59 -28.90 -49.46
CA LYS A 233 -27.51 -29.45 -50.83
C LYS A 233 -28.72 -30.29 -51.21
N GLU A 234 -29.29 -31.03 -50.25
CA GLU A 234 -30.51 -31.82 -50.44
C GLU A 234 -31.71 -30.90 -50.75
N ILE A 235 -31.80 -29.74 -50.07
CA ILE A 235 -32.79 -28.68 -50.36
C ILE A 235 -32.52 -28.03 -51.73
N GLU A 236 -31.28 -27.69 -52.06
CA GLU A 236 -30.91 -27.10 -53.36
C GLU A 236 -31.26 -28.02 -54.54
N VAL A 237 -30.99 -29.32 -54.42
CA VAL A 237 -31.34 -30.33 -55.44
C VAL A 237 -32.86 -30.49 -55.57
N LEU A 238 -33.59 -30.53 -54.46
CA LEU A 238 -35.06 -30.59 -54.50
C LEU A 238 -35.68 -29.31 -55.08
N GLN A 239 -35.07 -28.15 -54.85
CA GLN A 239 -35.49 -26.89 -55.44
C GLN A 239 -35.26 -26.87 -56.97
N SER A 240 -34.13 -27.41 -57.46
CA SER A 240 -33.89 -27.57 -58.91
C SER A 240 -34.93 -28.51 -59.53
N SER A 241 -35.11 -29.72 -58.98
CA SER A 241 -36.09 -30.71 -59.46
C SER A 241 -37.51 -30.12 -59.52
N ASN A 242 -37.95 -29.45 -58.45
CA ASN A 242 -39.27 -28.82 -58.42
C ASN A 242 -39.39 -27.66 -59.43
N GLN A 243 -38.32 -26.90 -59.67
CA GLN A 243 -38.33 -25.83 -60.69
C GLN A 243 -38.42 -26.42 -62.11
N GLU A 244 -37.67 -27.48 -62.38
CA GLU A 244 -37.71 -28.24 -63.64
C GLU A 244 -39.11 -28.83 -63.87
N GLU A 245 -39.72 -29.47 -62.87
CA GLU A 245 -41.10 -29.98 -62.92
C GLU A 245 -42.15 -28.87 -63.17
N VAL A 246 -41.96 -27.68 -62.59
CA VAL A 246 -42.83 -26.51 -62.81
C VAL A 246 -42.68 -25.96 -64.23
N GLU A 247 -41.48 -25.95 -64.80
CA GLU A 247 -41.23 -25.52 -66.17
C GLU A 247 -41.78 -26.52 -67.19
N GLU A 248 -41.62 -27.83 -66.96
CA GLU A 248 -42.28 -28.87 -67.76
C GLU A 248 -43.81 -28.74 -67.71
N LEU A 249 -44.39 -28.51 -66.52
CA LEU A 249 -45.83 -28.33 -66.36
C LEU A 249 -46.34 -27.08 -67.09
N GLN A 250 -45.60 -25.96 -67.05
CA GLN A 250 -45.92 -24.75 -67.83
C GLN A 250 -45.82 -25.00 -69.34
N HIS A 251 -44.84 -25.78 -69.81
CA HIS A 251 -44.73 -26.19 -71.20
C HIS A 251 -45.90 -27.09 -71.64
N ILE A 252 -46.34 -28.02 -70.78
CA ILE A 252 -47.53 -28.86 -71.02
C ILE A 252 -48.80 -28.01 -71.07
N ILE A 253 -49.00 -27.10 -70.12
CA ILE A 253 -50.18 -26.20 -70.06
C ILE A 253 -50.24 -25.30 -71.30
N SER A 254 -49.13 -24.63 -71.66
CA SER A 254 -49.09 -23.77 -72.84
C SER A 254 -49.27 -24.55 -74.15
N THR A 255 -48.73 -25.78 -74.24
CA THR A 255 -48.98 -26.69 -75.37
C THR A 255 -50.44 -27.12 -75.45
N ALA A 256 -51.10 -27.40 -74.32
CA ALA A 256 -52.51 -27.78 -74.26
C ALA A 256 -53.42 -26.60 -74.64
N LEU A 257 -53.21 -25.42 -74.05
CA LEU A 257 -53.93 -24.18 -74.41
C LEU A 257 -53.74 -23.84 -75.89
N GLY A 258 -52.52 -23.95 -76.42
CA GLY A 258 -52.22 -23.74 -77.84
C GLY A 258 -52.87 -24.77 -78.78
N LYS A 259 -53.24 -25.97 -78.31
CA LYS A 259 -54.07 -26.93 -79.05
C LYS A 259 -55.55 -26.55 -78.99
N TYR A 260 -56.07 -26.23 -77.80
CA TYR A 260 -57.47 -25.80 -77.63
C TYR A 260 -57.80 -24.52 -78.41
N GLU A 261 -56.90 -23.54 -78.41
CA GLU A 261 -57.06 -22.30 -79.16
C GLU A 261 -57.09 -22.56 -80.68
N LYS A 262 -56.21 -23.42 -81.19
CA LYS A 262 -56.20 -23.81 -82.61
C LYS A 262 -57.46 -24.55 -83.01
N GLU A 263 -57.94 -25.49 -82.19
CA GLU A 263 -59.17 -26.23 -82.51
C GLU A 263 -60.41 -25.34 -82.34
N ARG A 264 -60.42 -24.38 -81.40
CA ARG A 264 -61.48 -23.35 -81.32
C ARG A 264 -61.52 -22.50 -82.58
N ILE A 265 -60.39 -21.90 -82.98
CA ILE A 265 -60.28 -21.10 -84.22
C ILE A 265 -60.71 -21.93 -85.44
N ARG A 266 -60.34 -23.22 -85.49
CA ARG A 266 -60.77 -24.12 -86.55
C ARG A 266 -62.28 -24.33 -86.56
N VAL A 267 -62.87 -24.69 -85.41
CA VAL A 267 -64.32 -24.92 -85.28
C VAL A 267 -65.11 -23.64 -85.56
N ASP A 268 -64.66 -22.48 -85.09
CA ASP A 268 -65.28 -21.18 -85.40
C ASP A 268 -65.21 -20.87 -86.91
N ASN A 269 -64.09 -21.15 -87.56
CA ASN A 269 -63.94 -21.00 -89.01
C ASN A 269 -64.82 -22.01 -89.79
N ASP A 270 -64.88 -23.28 -89.38
CA ASP A 270 -65.70 -24.29 -90.03
C ASP A 270 -67.22 -24.00 -89.83
N ILE A 271 -67.64 -23.53 -88.65
CA ILE A 271 -69.01 -23.08 -88.39
C ILE A 271 -69.36 -21.84 -89.21
N THR A 272 -68.54 -20.78 -89.14
CA THR A 272 -68.81 -19.55 -89.91
C THR A 272 -68.79 -19.80 -91.41
N ARG A 273 -67.90 -20.67 -91.90
CA ARG A 273 -67.91 -21.15 -93.28
C ARG A 273 -69.21 -21.88 -93.62
N ASN A 274 -69.61 -22.89 -92.86
CA ASN A 274 -70.84 -23.63 -93.13
C ASN A 274 -72.09 -22.73 -93.13
N VAL A 275 -72.20 -21.83 -92.15
CA VAL A 275 -73.31 -20.86 -92.06
C VAL A 275 -73.30 -19.88 -93.23
N THR A 276 -72.13 -19.43 -93.70
CA THR A 276 -72.05 -18.57 -94.88
C THR A 276 -72.31 -19.31 -96.19
N GLU A 277 -71.87 -20.57 -96.33
CA GLU A 277 -72.18 -21.42 -97.49
C GLU A 277 -73.68 -21.77 -97.55
N GLU A 278 -74.34 -22.04 -96.41
CA GLU A 278 -75.79 -22.25 -96.33
C GLU A 278 -76.58 -20.96 -96.63
N ALA A 279 -76.22 -19.85 -95.98
CA ALA A 279 -76.88 -18.56 -96.20
C ALA A 279 -76.74 -18.09 -97.66
N VAL A 280 -75.54 -18.21 -98.24
CA VAL A 280 -75.34 -17.98 -99.68
C VAL A 280 -76.12 -18.99 -100.50
N GLY A 281 -76.14 -20.28 -100.13
CA GLY A 281 -76.96 -21.31 -100.78
C GLY A 281 -78.40 -20.86 -100.99
N LEU A 282 -79.05 -20.37 -99.92
CA LEU A 282 -80.42 -19.86 -99.90
C LEU A 282 -80.65 -18.54 -100.67
N MET A 283 -79.61 -17.76 -101.01
CA MET A 283 -79.77 -16.53 -101.78
C MET A 283 -80.19 -16.80 -103.24
N HIS A 284 -81.18 -16.05 -103.73
CA HIS A 284 -81.62 -16.10 -105.12
C HIS A 284 -80.48 -15.77 -106.11
N PRO A 285 -80.33 -16.47 -107.26
CA PRO A 285 -79.20 -16.29 -108.18
C PRO A 285 -78.92 -14.84 -108.58
N SER A 286 -79.95 -14.08 -108.97
CA SER A 286 -79.77 -12.65 -109.34
C SER A 286 -79.19 -11.79 -108.19
N LEU A 287 -79.39 -12.17 -106.92
CA LEU A 287 -78.78 -11.48 -105.78
C LEU A 287 -77.32 -11.91 -105.57
N LYS A 288 -76.96 -13.16 -105.91
CA LYS A 288 -75.56 -13.62 -105.96
C LYS A 288 -74.78 -12.90 -107.05
N ASP A 289 -75.37 -12.80 -108.25
CA ASP A 289 -74.77 -12.08 -109.39
C ASP A 289 -74.60 -10.59 -109.07
N MET A 290 -75.60 -9.95 -108.46
CA MET A 290 -75.53 -8.57 -108.00
C MET A 290 -74.48 -8.38 -106.90
N ALA A 291 -74.35 -9.30 -105.94
CA ALA A 291 -73.31 -9.26 -104.90
C ALA A 291 -71.90 -9.42 -105.49
N LEU A 292 -71.73 -10.32 -106.49
CA LEU A 292 -70.49 -10.49 -107.22
C LEU A 292 -70.12 -9.25 -108.04
N GLN A 293 -71.08 -8.68 -108.78
CA GLN A 293 -70.91 -7.42 -109.51
C GLN A 293 -70.56 -6.27 -108.56
N ASN A 294 -71.22 -6.14 -107.42
CA ASN A 294 -70.89 -5.14 -106.39
C ASN A 294 -69.48 -5.35 -105.81
N MET A 295 -69.03 -6.59 -105.63
CA MET A 295 -67.66 -6.88 -105.16
C MET A 295 -66.61 -6.56 -106.24
N VAL A 296 -66.87 -6.87 -107.50
CA VAL A 296 -66.01 -6.50 -108.64
C VAL A 296 -65.95 -4.99 -108.78
N MET A 297 -67.10 -4.31 -108.82
CA MET A 297 -67.21 -2.85 -108.88
C MET A 297 -66.52 -2.18 -107.69
N LYS A 298 -66.61 -2.75 -106.47
CA LYS A 298 -65.85 -2.24 -105.32
C LYS A 298 -64.34 -2.33 -105.53
N LYS A 299 -63.83 -3.46 -106.04
CA LYS A 299 -62.40 -3.60 -106.38
C LYS A 299 -61.97 -2.62 -107.47
N GLU A 300 -62.82 -2.37 -108.46
CA GLU A 300 -62.56 -1.40 -109.54
C GLU A 300 -62.55 0.04 -109.00
N ILE A 301 -63.49 0.38 -108.10
CA ILE A 301 -63.49 1.66 -107.37
C ILE A 301 -62.21 1.80 -106.53
N ASP A 302 -61.81 0.77 -105.78
CA ASP A 302 -60.57 0.80 -104.97
C ASP A 302 -59.30 0.86 -105.86
N PHE A 303 -59.34 0.37 -107.09
CA PHE A 303 -58.28 0.50 -108.09
C PHE A 303 -58.23 1.93 -108.67
N HIS A 304 -59.33 2.44 -109.22
CA HIS A 304 -59.43 3.80 -109.73
C HIS A 304 -59.14 4.85 -108.65
N ARG A 305 -59.50 4.60 -107.39
CA ARG A 305 -59.19 5.49 -106.26
C ARG A 305 -57.69 5.60 -106.02
N LYS A 306 -56.95 4.49 -106.09
CA LYS A 306 -55.47 4.50 -106.02
C LYS A 306 -54.86 5.21 -107.23
N GLN A 307 -55.41 4.98 -108.42
CA GLN A 307 -54.99 5.66 -109.65
C GLN A 307 -55.25 7.17 -109.61
N GLN A 308 -56.38 7.60 -109.03
CA GLN A 308 -56.74 9.00 -108.85
C GLN A 308 -55.81 9.70 -107.85
N VAL A 309 -55.50 9.06 -106.71
CA VAL A 309 -54.50 9.58 -105.75
C VAL A 309 -53.14 9.73 -106.45
N PHE A 310 -52.65 8.70 -107.13
CA PHE A 310 -51.40 8.75 -107.90
C PHE A 310 -51.39 9.88 -108.95
N LEU A 311 -52.51 10.11 -109.65
CA LEU A 311 -52.63 11.21 -110.61
C LEU A 311 -52.76 12.60 -109.95
N GLN A 312 -53.28 12.69 -108.72
CA GLN A 312 -53.29 13.92 -107.93
C GLN A 312 -51.89 14.25 -107.42
N ASP A 313 -51.18 13.27 -106.86
CA ASP A 313 -49.79 13.41 -106.43
C ASP A 313 -48.90 13.83 -107.62
N ARG A 314 -49.06 13.18 -108.78
CA ARG A 314 -48.32 13.52 -110.01
C ARG A 314 -48.66 14.91 -110.55
N ASN A 315 -49.90 15.39 -110.39
CA ASN A 315 -50.26 16.78 -110.72
C ASN A 315 -49.67 17.76 -109.71
N MET A 316 -49.60 17.41 -108.43
CA MET A 316 -48.97 18.24 -107.40
C MET A 316 -47.47 18.37 -107.64
N GLU A 317 -46.78 17.29 -108.00
CA GLU A 317 -45.38 17.32 -108.44
C GLU A 317 -45.18 18.26 -109.64
N LEU A 318 -46.01 18.12 -110.69
CA LEU A 318 -45.93 18.98 -111.89
C LEU A 318 -46.27 20.45 -111.59
N GLN A 319 -47.22 20.72 -110.67
CA GLN A 319 -47.52 22.07 -110.22
C GLN A 319 -46.36 22.67 -109.44
N GLN A 320 -45.69 21.90 -108.56
CA GLN A 320 -44.48 22.33 -107.87
C GLN A 320 -43.31 22.53 -108.85
N GLU A 321 -43.17 21.70 -109.88
CA GLU A 321 -42.15 21.86 -110.93
C GLU A 321 -42.39 23.15 -111.74
N VAL A 322 -43.63 23.42 -112.15
CA VAL A 322 -44.03 24.68 -112.82
C VAL A 322 -43.85 25.89 -111.90
N GLU A 323 -44.24 25.79 -110.62
CA GLU A 323 -44.07 26.89 -109.67
C GLU A 323 -42.58 27.16 -109.38
N ASN A 324 -41.75 26.11 -109.29
CA ASN A 324 -40.30 26.25 -109.17
C ASN A 324 -39.67 26.87 -110.43
N MET A 325 -40.10 26.48 -111.64
CA MET A 325 -39.69 27.15 -112.88
C MET A 325 -40.11 28.64 -112.93
N LEU A 326 -41.29 28.99 -112.40
CA LEU A 326 -41.75 30.39 -112.33
C LEU A 326 -41.02 31.21 -111.24
N ARG A 327 -40.70 30.59 -110.10
CA ARG A 327 -39.98 31.22 -108.98
C ARG A 327 -38.48 31.38 -109.24
N ASN A 328 -37.88 30.54 -110.08
CA ASN A 328 -36.46 30.57 -110.37
C ASN A 328 -36.14 31.63 -111.45
N PRO A 329 -35.43 32.73 -111.12
CA PRO A 329 -35.20 33.85 -112.06
C PRO A 329 -34.37 33.46 -113.29
N LEU A 330 -33.71 32.30 -113.28
CA LEU A 330 -32.95 31.76 -114.40
C LEU A 330 -33.80 31.02 -115.45
N THR A 331 -35.11 30.83 -115.24
CA THR A 331 -36.01 30.19 -116.22
C THR A 331 -36.89 31.19 -116.96
N ASN A 332 -36.94 32.45 -116.51
CA ASN A 332 -37.75 33.50 -117.13
C ASN A 332 -37.05 34.07 -118.38
N THR A 333 -37.28 33.42 -119.52
CA THR A 333 -36.65 33.74 -120.82
C THR A 333 -36.80 35.20 -121.24
N ARG A 334 -37.87 35.90 -120.83
CA ARG A 334 -38.06 37.34 -121.07
C ARG A 334 -37.05 38.22 -120.33
N LEU A 335 -36.66 37.84 -119.11
CA LEU A 335 -35.64 38.53 -118.33
C LEU A 335 -34.22 38.16 -118.76
N GLN A 336 -34.00 36.93 -119.26
CA GLN A 336 -32.70 36.50 -119.77
C GLN A 336 -32.35 37.05 -121.16
N MET A 337 -33.29 37.08 -122.12
CA MET A 337 -32.99 37.58 -123.47
C MET A 337 -32.84 39.11 -123.55
N PHE A 338 -33.52 39.86 -122.67
CA PHE A 338 -33.54 41.32 -122.73
C PHE A 338 -33.31 42.00 -121.37
N PRO A 339 -32.15 41.79 -120.70
CA PRO A 339 -31.86 42.43 -119.41
C PRO A 339 -31.91 43.97 -119.47
N GLU A 340 -31.47 44.53 -120.60
CA GLU A 340 -31.38 45.99 -120.82
C GLU A 340 -32.74 46.67 -121.02
N PHE A 341 -33.81 45.92 -121.34
CA PHE A 341 -35.16 46.45 -121.50
C PHE A 341 -36.00 46.42 -120.22
N PHE A 342 -35.55 45.70 -119.18
CA PHE A 342 -36.19 45.65 -117.86
C PHE A 342 -35.31 46.15 -116.71
N PRO A 343 -34.61 47.30 -116.84
CA PRO A 343 -33.87 47.87 -115.72
C PRO A 343 -34.86 48.31 -114.63
N SER A 344 -34.54 48.01 -113.37
CA SER A 344 -35.32 48.41 -112.19
C SER A 344 -35.13 49.90 -111.88
N LYS A 345 -35.51 50.77 -112.83
CA LYS A 345 -35.47 52.24 -112.73
C LYS A 345 -36.88 52.81 -112.70
N ILE A 346 -37.06 53.82 -111.85
CA ILE A 346 -38.31 54.57 -111.68
C ILE A 346 -38.57 55.35 -112.99
N LYS A 347 -39.79 55.28 -113.52
CA LYS A 347 -40.19 56.01 -114.73
C LYS A 347 -40.65 57.43 -114.38
N CYS A 348 -40.31 58.40 -115.21
CA CYS A 348 -40.78 59.78 -115.05
C CYS A 348 -42.31 59.91 -115.25
N THR A 349 -42.90 60.88 -114.58
CA THR A 349 -44.32 61.29 -114.70
C THR A 349 -44.47 62.54 -115.58
N PRO A 350 -45.69 62.87 -116.07
CA PRO A 350 -45.85 63.66 -117.30
C PRO A 350 -45.41 65.14 -117.33
N ASP A 351 -45.08 65.77 -116.20
CA ASP A 351 -44.80 67.22 -116.13
C ASP A 351 -43.36 67.62 -116.54
N MET A 352 -42.69 66.82 -117.38
CA MET A 352 -41.39 67.15 -117.97
C MET A 352 -41.53 67.44 -119.46
N ASP A 353 -41.45 68.72 -119.83
CA ASP A 353 -41.57 69.18 -121.22
C ASP A 353 -40.54 68.52 -122.15
N MET A 354 -41.01 68.01 -123.29
CA MET A 354 -40.19 67.34 -124.29
C MET A 354 -39.63 68.34 -125.31
N VAL A 355 -38.32 68.31 -125.54
CA VAL A 355 -37.67 69.05 -126.62
C VAL A 355 -37.93 68.36 -127.96
N LEU A 356 -38.48 69.11 -128.92
CA LEU A 356 -38.63 68.70 -130.32
C LEU A 356 -38.12 69.86 -131.20
N ASP A 357 -36.87 69.75 -131.65
CA ASP A 357 -36.21 70.75 -132.49
C ASP A 357 -36.06 70.20 -133.93
N ILE A 358 -36.62 70.91 -134.91
CA ILE A 358 -36.71 70.47 -136.31
C ILE A 358 -36.10 71.57 -137.20
N PRO A 359 -35.01 71.29 -137.94
CA PRO A 359 -34.14 72.31 -138.49
C PRO A 359 -34.61 72.88 -139.85
N ILE A 360 -34.19 74.12 -140.15
CA ILE A 360 -34.33 74.71 -141.49
C ILE A 360 -32.98 75.30 -141.95
N GLN A 361 -32.40 74.65 -142.95
CA GLN A 361 -31.34 75.08 -143.90
C GLN A 361 -30.26 76.09 -143.47
N GLN A 362 -29.00 75.63 -143.58
CA GLN A 362 -28.00 76.30 -144.43
C GLN A 362 -27.33 75.27 -145.35
N TRP A 363 -26.75 75.72 -146.47
CA TRP A 363 -26.24 74.88 -147.56
C TRP A 363 -24.73 75.05 -147.78
N LEU A 364 -24.00 73.93 -147.79
CA LEU A 364 -22.70 73.77 -148.47
C LEU A 364 -21.57 74.72 -147.96
N PRO A 365 -20.34 74.64 -148.51
CA PRO A 365 -19.50 73.46 -148.41
C PRO A 365 -18.08 73.76 -147.88
N ILE A 366 -17.33 72.68 -147.62
CA ILE A 366 -15.91 72.64 -147.19
C ILE A 366 -15.74 72.94 -145.69
#